data_AF-A0A7W7N6G1-F1
#
_entry.id   AF-A0A7W7N6G1-F1
#
_cell.length_a   1.000
_cell.length_b   1.000
_cell.length_c   1.000
_cell.angle_alpha   90.00
_cell.angle_beta   90.00
_cell.angle_gamma   90.00
#
_symmetry.space_group_name_H-M   'P 1'
#
loop_
_entity.id
_entity.type
_entity.pdbx_description
1 polymer ?
#
loop_
_entity_poly.entity_id
_entity_poly.type
_entity_poly.pdbx_seq_one_letter_code
_entity_poly.pdbx_strand_id
1 'polypeptide(L)'
;MSLVKLSIKGISYSQTQNGAYALILNEVDGERKLPIVIGAFEAQSIAIALEKEIKPPRPLTHDLFKNFAERFDIVVKQVIIHKLVDGVFYSSLICERDKIEEIIDARTSDAIALALRFNAPIFTYKNILDKAGIYLKSNTAESDSGAQEIDDVLSNPETFGREEESNQSGDVYSKHSLQELNDLLDQAVSQEDYEKAAKIRDEISRR
;
A
#
# COMPACT_ATOMS: atom_id res chain seq x y z
N MET A 1 17.92 8.68 -12.56
CA MET A 1 17.54 8.14 -11.24
C MET A 1 17.84 6.65 -11.24
N SER A 2 18.56 6.14 -10.23
CA SER A 2 18.94 4.72 -10.18
C SER A 2 17.77 3.86 -9.72
N LEU A 3 17.46 2.80 -10.48
CA LEU A 3 16.54 1.75 -10.08
C LEU A 3 17.21 0.83 -9.06
N VAL A 4 16.43 0.38 -8.07
CA VAL A 4 16.85 -0.54 -7.03
C VAL A 4 15.94 -1.77 -7.10
N LYS A 5 16.54 -2.96 -7.13
CA LYS A 5 15.81 -4.21 -7.22
C LYS A 5 15.23 -4.60 -5.86
N LEU A 6 13.99 -5.06 -5.89
CA LEU A 6 13.26 -5.51 -4.72
C LEU A 6 12.94 -7.00 -4.78
N SER A 7 12.79 -7.61 -3.61
CA SER A 7 12.32 -8.99 -3.43
C SER A 7 11.22 -9.02 -2.38
N ILE A 8 10.22 -9.90 -2.55
CA ILE A 8 9.13 -9.99 -1.58
C ILE A 8 9.60 -10.81 -0.38
N LYS A 9 9.52 -10.21 0.81
CA LYS A 9 9.84 -10.90 2.07
C LYS A 9 8.64 -11.67 2.62
N GLY A 10 7.46 -11.08 2.54
CA GLY A 10 6.22 -11.68 3.06
C GLY A 10 5.09 -10.67 3.19
N ILE A 11 3.96 -11.17 3.68
CA ILE A 11 2.75 -10.40 3.96
C ILE A 11 2.39 -10.62 5.43
N SER A 12 2.10 -9.55 6.17
CA SER A 12 1.62 -9.62 7.56
C SER A 12 0.28 -8.89 7.70
N TYR A 13 -0.55 -9.33 8.65
CA TYR A 13 -1.78 -8.62 8.98
C TYR A 13 -1.44 -7.27 9.65
N SER A 14 -2.15 -6.20 9.27
CA SER A 14 -2.03 -4.91 9.95
C SER A 14 -2.91 -4.92 11.20
N GLN A 15 -2.31 -4.69 12.38
CA GLN A 15 -3.09 -4.60 13.63
C GLN A 15 -3.72 -3.21 13.81
N THR A 16 -3.23 -2.21 13.09
CA THR A 16 -3.62 -0.80 13.19
C THR A 16 -4.81 -0.44 12.31
N GLN A 17 -5.05 -1.20 11.23
CA GLN A 17 -6.15 -0.98 10.32
C GLN A 17 -6.87 -2.30 10.02
N ASN A 18 -8.11 -2.43 10.51
CA ASN A 18 -8.93 -3.63 10.30
C ASN A 18 -9.07 -3.97 8.81
N GLY A 19 -8.72 -5.20 8.45
CA GLY A 19 -8.81 -5.69 7.07
C GLY A 19 -7.68 -5.24 6.14
N ALA A 20 -6.66 -4.55 6.65
CA ALA A 20 -5.46 -4.21 5.91
C ALA A 20 -4.32 -5.20 6.19
N TYR A 21 -3.42 -5.31 5.23
CA TYR A 21 -2.21 -6.14 5.29
C TYR A 21 -1.00 -5.30 4.91
N ALA A 22 0.15 -5.60 5.50
CA ALA A 22 1.43 -5.02 5.13
C ALA A 22 2.20 -6.00 4.25
N LEU A 23 2.50 -5.59 3.02
CA LEU A 23 3.41 -6.27 2.10
C LEU A 23 4.81 -5.70 2.31
N ILE A 24 5.79 -6.57 2.61
CA ILE A 24 7.16 -6.15 2.86
C ILE A 24 8.07 -6.53 1.69
N LEU A 25 8.70 -5.53 1.08
CA LEU A 25 9.68 -5.70 0.01
C LEU A 25 11.09 -5.40 0.52
N ASN A 26 12.03 -6.32 0.36
CA ASN A 26 13.43 -6.11 0.70
C ASN A 26 14.21 -5.56 -0.50
N GLU A 27 15.08 -4.57 -0.26
CA GLU A 27 16.18 -4.23 -1.17
C GLU A 27 17.10 -5.46 -1.32
N VAL A 28 17.42 -5.84 -2.57
CA VAL A 28 18.20 -7.06 -2.83
C VAL A 28 19.65 -6.92 -2.38
N ASP A 29 20.26 -5.75 -2.61
CA ASP A 29 21.67 -5.47 -2.31
C ASP A 29 21.82 -4.48 -1.14
N GLY A 30 20.87 -4.50 -0.21
CA GLY A 30 20.81 -3.56 0.91
C GLY A 30 19.96 -4.07 2.06
N GLU A 31 19.90 -3.29 3.14
CA GLU A 31 19.19 -3.67 4.37
C GLU A 31 17.80 -3.02 4.48
N ARG A 32 17.46 -2.13 3.55
CA ARG A 32 16.19 -1.40 3.58
C ARG A 32 15.04 -2.30 3.15
N LYS A 33 13.90 -2.05 3.76
CA LYS A 33 12.64 -2.69 3.43
C LYS A 33 11.60 -1.63 3.13
N LEU A 34 10.77 -1.86 2.13
CA LEU A 34 9.68 -0.98 1.73
C LEU A 34 8.35 -1.64 2.13
N PRO A 35 7.69 -1.16 3.20
CA PRO A 35 6.36 -1.60 3.56
C PRO A 35 5.31 -0.95 2.66
N ILE A 36 4.33 -1.74 2.21
CA ILE A 36 3.21 -1.28 1.39
C ILE A 36 1.92 -1.82 1.99
N VAL A 37 1.00 -0.94 2.35
CA VAL A 37 -0.33 -1.33 2.86
C VAL A 37 -1.22 -1.72 1.68
N ILE A 38 -1.85 -2.90 1.79
CA ILE A 38 -2.74 -3.47 0.78
C ILE A 38 -4.01 -4.02 1.44
N GLY A 39 -5.09 -4.15 0.68
CA GLY A 39 -6.33 -4.76 1.15
C GLY A 39 -6.25 -6.29 1.22
N ALA A 40 -7.26 -6.88 1.85
CA ALA A 40 -7.35 -8.33 2.03
C ALA A 40 -7.38 -9.13 0.72
N PHE A 41 -8.11 -8.65 -0.29
CA PHE A 41 -8.21 -9.34 -1.59
C PHE A 41 -6.90 -9.28 -2.37
N GLU A 42 -6.21 -8.13 -2.32
CA GLU A 42 -4.88 -7.96 -2.88
C GLU A 42 -3.87 -8.88 -2.20
N ALA A 43 -3.87 -8.90 -0.85
CA ALA A 43 -3.00 -9.75 -0.05
C ALA A 43 -3.21 -11.22 -0.38
N GLN A 44 -4.47 -11.67 -0.49
CA GLN A 44 -4.81 -13.04 -0.87
C GLN A 44 -4.26 -13.40 -2.26
N SER A 45 -4.41 -12.52 -3.26
CA SER A 45 -3.91 -12.79 -4.61
C SER A 45 -2.39 -12.92 -4.66
N ILE A 46 -1.67 -12.10 -3.87
CA ILE A 46 -0.20 -12.16 -3.76
C ILE A 46 0.22 -13.41 -2.97
N ALA A 47 -0.45 -13.74 -1.87
CA ALA A 47 -0.15 -14.91 -1.05
C ALA A 47 -0.23 -16.21 -1.87
N ILE A 48 -1.30 -16.39 -2.64
CA ILE A 48 -1.47 -17.56 -3.53
C ILE A 48 -0.34 -17.63 -4.57
N ALA A 49 0.12 -16.48 -5.09
CA ALA A 49 1.21 -16.45 -6.06
C ALA A 49 2.59 -16.74 -5.43
N LEU A 50 2.78 -16.41 -4.15
CA LEU A 50 3.98 -16.76 -3.40
C LEU A 50 4.02 -18.27 -3.08
N GLU A 51 2.86 -18.84 -2.75
CA GLU A 51 2.69 -20.27 -2.46
C GLU A 51 2.62 -21.11 -3.73
N LYS A 52 3.80 -21.38 -4.32
CA LYS A 52 3.95 -22.13 -5.58
C LYS A 52 3.29 -23.52 -5.60
N GLU A 53 3.02 -24.10 -4.44
CA GLU A 53 2.41 -25.43 -4.30
C GLU A 53 0.88 -25.41 -4.31
N ILE A 54 0.25 -24.24 -4.10
CA ILE A 54 -1.21 -24.10 -4.11
C ILE A 54 -1.65 -23.62 -5.49
N LYS A 55 -2.25 -24.54 -6.25
CA LYS A 55 -2.91 -24.20 -7.52
C LYS A 55 -4.43 -24.27 -7.34
N PRO A 56 -5.16 -23.15 -7.47
CA PRO A 56 -6.61 -23.18 -7.40
C PRO A 56 -7.18 -24.01 -8.58
N PRO A 57 -8.35 -24.66 -8.39
CA PRO A 57 -8.97 -25.51 -9.43
C PRO A 57 -9.43 -24.71 -10.66
N ARG A 58 -9.58 -23.39 -10.53
CA ARG A 58 -9.93 -22.46 -11.61
C ARG A 58 -8.99 -21.26 -11.54
N PRO A 59 -8.61 -20.67 -12.69
CA PRO A 59 -7.76 -19.48 -12.70
C PRO A 59 -8.45 -18.31 -12.00
N LEU A 60 -7.73 -17.62 -11.12
CA LEU A 60 -8.16 -16.36 -10.52
C LEU A 60 -7.89 -15.20 -11.48
N THR A 61 -8.25 -13.97 -11.09
CA THR A 61 -8.16 -12.78 -11.95
C THR A 61 -6.76 -12.56 -12.52
N HIS A 62 -5.71 -12.61 -11.69
CA HIS A 62 -4.33 -12.42 -12.15
C HIS A 62 -3.79 -13.63 -12.94
N ASP A 63 -4.32 -14.84 -12.71
CA ASP A 63 -3.99 -16.02 -13.52
C ASP A 63 -4.65 -15.91 -14.91
N LEU A 64 -5.89 -15.46 -14.96
CA LEU A 64 -6.60 -15.16 -16.21
C LEU A 64 -5.85 -14.08 -17.00
N PHE A 65 -5.38 -13.01 -16.35
CA PHE A 65 -4.58 -11.98 -16.99
C PHE A 65 -3.29 -12.55 -17.56
N LYS A 66 -2.58 -13.39 -16.80
CA LYS A 66 -1.38 -14.07 -17.29
C LYS A 66 -1.67 -14.91 -18.54
N ASN A 67 -2.68 -15.78 -18.46
CA ASN A 67 -3.06 -16.63 -19.59
C ASN A 67 -3.47 -15.80 -20.81
N PHE A 68 -4.17 -14.68 -20.61
CA PHE A 68 -4.52 -13.75 -21.67
C PHE A 68 -3.25 -13.16 -22.31
N ALA A 69 -2.35 -12.58 -21.52
CA ALA A 69 -1.11 -11.98 -22.03
C ALA A 69 -0.25 -13.01 -22.79
N GLU A 70 -0.08 -14.21 -22.25
CA GLU A 70 0.64 -15.31 -22.92
C GLU A 70 -0.02 -15.69 -24.25
N ARG A 71 -1.35 -15.66 -24.33
CA ARG A 71 -2.09 -15.96 -25.58
C ARG A 71 -1.90 -14.90 -26.66
N PHE A 72 -1.56 -13.68 -26.28
CA PHE A 72 -1.29 -12.55 -27.18
C PHE A 72 0.21 -12.23 -27.29
N ASP A 73 1.08 -13.15 -26.87
CA ASP A 73 2.54 -13.03 -26.92
C ASP A 73 3.09 -11.77 -26.22
N ILE A 74 2.42 -11.34 -25.14
CA ILE A 74 2.83 -10.21 -24.31
C ILE A 74 3.73 -10.71 -23.18
N VAL A 75 4.93 -10.15 -23.09
CA VAL A 75 5.90 -10.44 -22.03
C VAL A 75 5.90 -9.31 -21.01
N VAL A 76 5.65 -9.61 -19.73
CA VAL A 76 5.91 -8.65 -18.65
C VAL A 76 7.40 -8.64 -18.35
N LYS A 77 8.07 -7.53 -18.66
CA LYS A 77 9.52 -7.37 -18.53
C LYS A 77 9.94 -7.05 -17.11
N GLN A 78 9.21 -6.14 -16.46
CA GLN A 78 9.51 -5.69 -15.10
C GLN A 78 8.35 -4.87 -14.55
N VAL A 79 8.36 -4.66 -13.24
CA VAL A 79 7.50 -3.72 -12.54
C VAL A 79 8.35 -2.64 -11.89
N ILE A 80 7.92 -1.39 -12.00
CA ILE A 80 8.61 -0.26 -11.38
C ILE A 80 7.64 0.49 -10.47
N ILE A 81 7.91 0.51 -9.17
CA ILE A 81 7.26 1.44 -8.23
C ILE A 81 7.95 2.80 -8.41
N HIS A 82 7.25 3.75 -9.03
CA HIS A 82 7.90 4.96 -9.55
C HIS A 82 7.44 6.26 -8.89
N LYS A 83 6.38 6.22 -8.07
CA LYS A 83 5.86 7.41 -7.41
C LYS A 83 5.22 7.05 -6.06
N LEU A 84 5.38 7.95 -5.10
CA LEU A 84 4.75 7.93 -3.78
C LEU A 84 4.16 9.32 -3.53
N VAL A 85 2.85 9.40 -3.35
CA VAL A 85 2.12 10.66 -3.05
C VAL A 85 1.11 10.38 -1.97
N ASP A 86 1.15 11.15 -0.88
CA ASP A 86 0.24 11.06 0.26
C ASP A 86 0.05 9.61 0.77
N GLY A 87 1.17 8.87 0.90
CA GLY A 87 1.16 7.46 1.34
C GLY A 87 0.76 6.44 0.27
N VAL A 88 0.36 6.88 -0.92
CA VAL A 88 -0.09 6.01 -2.02
C VAL A 88 1.04 5.76 -3.01
N PHE A 89 1.36 4.48 -3.22
CA PHE A 89 2.34 4.05 -4.23
C PHE A 89 1.67 3.88 -5.61
N TYR A 90 2.40 4.29 -6.64
CA TYR A 90 2.06 4.06 -8.04
C TYR A 90 3.13 3.21 -8.70
N SER A 91 2.69 2.30 -9.56
CA SER A 91 3.55 1.36 -10.25
C SER A 91 3.29 1.37 -11.75
N SER A 92 4.34 1.09 -12.50
CA SER A 92 4.25 0.81 -13.93
C SER A 92 4.53 -0.66 -14.17
N LEU A 93 3.67 -1.30 -14.95
CA LEU A 93 3.91 -2.60 -15.55
C LEU A 93 4.54 -2.37 -16.92
N ILE A 94 5.81 -2.77 -17.06
CA ILE A 94 6.53 -2.67 -18.33
C ILE A 94 6.33 -3.97 -19.07
N CYS A 95 5.65 -3.92 -20.21
CA CYS A 95 5.37 -5.08 -21.04
C CYS A 95 5.90 -4.89 -22.47
N GLU A 96 6.25 -5.99 -23.11
CA GLU A 96 6.81 -5.99 -24.47
C GLU A 96 5.99 -6.95 -25.34
N ARG A 97 5.68 -6.48 -26.55
CA ARG A 97 5.17 -7.33 -27.64
C ARG A 97 5.84 -6.88 -28.94
N ASP A 98 6.31 -7.83 -29.74
CA ASP A 98 6.94 -7.54 -31.04
C ASP A 98 8.09 -6.49 -30.94
N LYS A 99 8.84 -6.51 -29.83
CA LYS A 99 9.90 -5.55 -29.47
C LYS A 99 9.42 -4.11 -29.21
N ILE A 100 8.12 -3.90 -29.14
CA ILE A 100 7.50 -2.64 -28.74
C ILE A 100 7.23 -2.73 -27.24
N GLU A 101 7.84 -1.82 -26.49
CA GLU A 101 7.63 -1.69 -25.05
C GLU A 101 6.46 -0.74 -24.80
N GLU A 102 5.54 -1.19 -23.95
CA GLU A 102 4.39 -0.43 -23.47
C GLU A 102 4.46 -0.31 -21.95
N ILE A 103 4.04 0.86 -21.45
CA ILE A 103 4.08 1.21 -20.04
C ILE A 103 2.65 1.37 -19.57
N ILE A 104 2.21 0.49 -18.67
CA ILE A 104 0.84 0.49 -18.16
C ILE A 104 0.85 0.94 -16.70
N ASP A 105 0.09 1.98 -16.38
CA ASP A 105 -0.14 2.40 -15.00
C ASP A 105 -0.92 1.31 -14.24
N ALA A 106 -0.46 0.99 -13.04
CA ALA A 106 -1.01 -0.07 -12.22
C ALA A 106 -0.91 0.27 -10.74
N ARG A 107 -1.92 -0.15 -9.99
CA ARG A 107 -1.80 -0.20 -8.52
C ARG A 107 -0.66 -1.14 -8.15
N THR A 108 0.10 -0.76 -7.13
CA THR A 108 1.30 -1.51 -6.75
C THR A 108 1.01 -2.96 -6.35
N SER A 109 -0.13 -3.23 -5.71
CA SER A 109 -0.58 -4.59 -5.39
C SER A 109 -0.78 -5.47 -6.64
N ASP A 110 -1.47 -4.94 -7.65
CA ASP A 110 -1.73 -5.65 -8.91
C ASP A 110 -0.42 -5.90 -9.67
N ALA A 111 0.44 -4.88 -9.76
CA ALA A 111 1.72 -4.99 -10.43
C ALA A 111 2.59 -6.08 -9.79
N ILE A 112 2.65 -6.12 -8.45
CA ILE A 112 3.42 -7.14 -7.72
C ILE A 112 2.80 -8.54 -7.91
N ALA A 113 1.47 -8.66 -7.86
CA ALA A 113 0.77 -9.92 -8.09
C ALA A 113 1.02 -10.49 -9.49
N LEU A 114 1.13 -9.63 -10.51
CA LEU A 114 1.52 -10.01 -11.87
C LEU A 114 3.02 -10.33 -11.95
N ALA A 115 3.89 -9.52 -11.37
CA ALA A 115 5.34 -9.76 -11.38
C ALA A 115 5.68 -11.16 -10.84
N LEU A 116 5.03 -11.58 -9.76
CA LEU A 116 5.16 -12.94 -9.21
C LEU A 116 4.76 -14.03 -10.23
N ARG A 117 3.62 -13.85 -10.91
CA ARG A 117 3.10 -14.86 -11.85
C ARG A 117 3.90 -14.93 -13.14
N PHE A 118 4.44 -13.82 -13.61
CA PHE A 118 5.30 -13.73 -14.79
C PHE A 118 6.79 -13.96 -14.50
N ASN A 119 7.16 -14.14 -13.22
CA ASN A 119 8.57 -14.13 -12.77
C ASN A 119 9.33 -12.86 -13.23
N ALA A 120 8.63 -11.72 -13.28
CA ALA A 120 9.22 -10.45 -13.65
C ALA A 120 9.91 -9.79 -12.44
N PRO A 121 11.08 -9.16 -12.63
CA PRO A 121 11.75 -8.41 -11.57
C PRO A 121 10.94 -7.18 -11.14
N ILE A 122 10.98 -6.87 -9.85
CA ILE A 122 10.35 -5.70 -9.24
C ILE A 122 11.45 -4.70 -8.90
N PHE A 123 11.23 -3.44 -9.26
CA PHE A 123 12.13 -2.33 -8.98
C PHE A 123 11.40 -1.16 -8.33
N THR A 124 12.17 -0.30 -7.69
CA THR A 124 11.72 1.03 -7.25
C THR A 124 12.82 2.05 -7.49
N TYR A 125 12.51 3.34 -7.43
CA TYR A 125 13.54 4.36 -7.42
C TYR A 125 14.14 4.54 -6.03
N LYS A 126 15.46 4.83 -5.99
CA LYS A 126 16.18 5.06 -4.73
C LYS A 126 15.52 6.12 -3.84
N ASN A 127 15.02 7.21 -4.42
CA ASN A 127 14.35 8.28 -3.66
C ASN A 127 13.05 7.82 -2.95
N ILE A 128 12.39 6.77 -3.45
CA ILE A 128 11.22 6.18 -2.78
C ILE A 128 11.68 5.35 -1.58
N LEU A 129 12.76 4.58 -1.73
CA LEU A 129 13.39 3.87 -0.60
C LEU A 129 13.96 4.83 0.45
N ASP A 130 14.53 5.96 0.04
CA ASP A 130 15.05 6.96 0.97
C ASP A 130 13.92 7.61 1.78
N LYS A 131 12.70 7.72 1.22
CA LYS A 131 11.54 8.35 1.87
C LYS A 131 10.70 7.40 2.71
N ALA A 132 10.49 6.18 2.24
CA ALA A 132 9.55 5.22 2.84
C ALA A 132 10.21 3.88 3.22
N GLY A 133 11.50 3.70 2.92
CA GLY A 133 12.24 2.52 3.32
C GLY A 133 12.61 2.56 4.80
N ILE A 134 12.51 1.42 5.46
CA ILE A 134 12.86 1.23 6.88
C ILE A 134 13.99 0.21 7.02
N TYR A 135 14.79 0.35 8.09
CA TYR A 135 15.79 -0.64 8.47
C TYR A 135 15.23 -1.47 9.62
N LEU A 136 14.95 -2.76 9.39
CA LEU A 136 14.65 -3.66 10.50
C LEU A 136 15.97 -4.21 11.05
N LYS A 137 16.31 -3.83 12.28
CA LYS A 137 17.44 -4.45 12.98
C LYS A 137 17.15 -5.94 13.15
N SER A 138 18.03 -6.79 12.63
CA SER A 138 18.02 -8.21 12.95
C SER A 138 18.55 -8.37 14.38
N ASN A 139 17.67 -8.54 15.36
CA ASN A 139 18.10 -9.00 16.68
C ASN A 139 18.61 -10.44 16.55
N THR A 140 19.93 -10.60 16.51
CA THR A 140 20.57 -11.88 16.82
C THR A 140 20.51 -12.12 18.33
N ALA A 141 19.85 -13.23 18.68
CA ALA A 141 19.84 -13.96 19.96
C ALA A 141 18.83 -13.54 21.06
N GLU A 142 17.84 -14.43 21.20
CA GLU A 142 17.08 -14.85 22.40
C GLU A 142 15.93 -13.99 22.96
N SER A 143 14.84 -14.70 23.26
CA SER A 143 13.58 -14.36 23.95
C SER A 143 12.46 -13.65 23.16
N ASP A 144 11.50 -14.49 22.74
CA ASP A 144 10.05 -14.28 22.66
C ASP A 144 9.51 -12.86 22.97
N SER A 145 9.39 -12.00 21.95
CA SER A 145 8.57 -10.75 21.95
C SER A 145 8.65 -9.94 20.63
N GLY A 146 9.02 -10.57 19.50
CA GLY A 146 9.27 -9.87 18.23
C GLY A 146 8.05 -9.38 17.43
N ALA A 147 6.84 -9.49 17.99
CA ALA A 147 5.60 -9.02 17.34
C ALA A 147 5.25 -7.56 17.68
N GLN A 148 5.92 -6.94 18.67
CA GLN A 148 5.59 -5.60 19.15
C GLN A 148 6.30 -4.47 18.39
N GLU A 149 7.53 -4.66 17.91
CA GLU A 149 8.29 -3.57 17.26
C GLU A 149 7.82 -3.24 15.83
N ILE A 150 7.29 -4.25 15.11
CA ILE A 150 6.64 -4.04 13.81
C ILE A 150 5.31 -3.30 13.98
N ASP A 151 4.63 -3.53 15.10
CA ASP A 151 3.44 -2.79 15.44
C ASP A 151 3.82 -1.33 15.69
N ASP A 152 4.75 -1.03 16.60
CA ASP A 152 5.12 0.37 16.93
C ASP A 152 5.53 1.24 15.73
N VAL A 153 6.23 0.70 14.72
CA VAL A 153 6.61 1.47 13.51
C VAL A 153 5.43 1.65 12.54
N LEU A 154 4.48 0.71 12.49
CA LEU A 154 3.24 0.80 11.71
C LEU A 154 2.09 1.48 12.49
N SER A 155 2.23 1.61 13.81
CA SER A 155 1.28 2.15 14.78
C SER A 155 1.53 3.62 15.09
N ASN A 156 2.75 4.13 14.90
CA ASN A 156 3.06 5.54 15.09
C ASN A 156 2.89 6.35 13.79
N PRO A 157 1.88 7.24 13.71
CA PRO A 157 1.73 8.16 12.58
C PRO A 157 2.88 9.17 12.48
N GLU A 158 3.65 9.37 13.56
CA GLU A 158 4.72 10.37 13.67
C GLU A 158 6.00 10.03 12.86
N THR A 159 6.13 8.80 12.34
CA THR A 159 7.29 8.42 11.50
C THR A 159 7.13 8.88 10.04
N PHE A 160 5.91 9.25 9.63
CA PHE A 160 5.62 9.78 8.31
C PHE A 160 5.63 11.32 8.36
N GLY A 161 6.72 11.93 7.91
CA GLY A 161 6.89 13.37 7.93
C GLY A 161 5.76 14.13 7.22
N ARG A 162 5.04 14.93 8.00
CA ARG A 162 4.54 16.29 7.73
C ARG A 162 4.45 16.97 9.09
N GLU A 163 5.24 18.03 9.29
CA GLU A 163 4.77 19.42 9.24
C GLU A 163 3.68 19.68 10.28
N GLU A 164 3.96 20.63 11.17
CA GLU A 164 3.12 21.09 12.26
C GLU A 164 1.66 21.28 11.82
N GLU A 165 0.79 20.33 12.15
CA GLU A 165 -0.64 20.61 12.29
C GLU A 165 -1.13 20.09 13.63
N SER A 166 -1.52 21.06 14.45
CA SER A 166 -2.04 20.93 15.80
C SER A 166 -3.14 19.87 15.93
N ASN A 167 -2.86 18.86 16.75
CA ASN A 167 -3.80 17.87 17.22
C ASN A 167 -4.81 18.51 18.22
N GLN A 168 -5.84 19.19 17.71
CA GLN A 168 -6.98 19.70 18.50
C GLN A 168 -8.35 19.29 17.95
N SER A 169 -8.46 18.33 17.03
CA SER A 169 -9.69 18.12 16.24
C SER A 169 -10.76 17.20 16.88
N GLY A 170 -10.50 16.60 18.04
CA GLY A 170 -11.49 15.79 18.77
C GLY A 170 -12.45 16.59 19.68
N ASP A 171 -12.13 17.84 20.01
CA ASP A 171 -12.87 18.64 21.01
C ASP A 171 -13.53 19.91 20.44
N VAL A 172 -13.52 20.08 19.11
CA VAL A 172 -14.03 21.31 18.46
C VAL A 172 -15.55 21.28 18.32
N TYR A 173 -16.15 20.14 18.00
CA TYR A 173 -17.58 20.04 17.68
C TYR A 173 -18.45 19.54 18.85
N SER A 174 -17.84 18.99 19.89
CA SER A 174 -18.49 18.49 21.11
C SER A 174 -19.22 19.59 21.90
N LYS A 175 -18.80 20.86 21.75
CA LYS A 175 -19.33 22.01 22.50
C LYS A 175 -20.45 22.78 21.79
N HIS A 176 -20.70 22.50 20.51
CA HIS A 176 -21.73 23.19 19.72
C HIS A 176 -23.12 22.63 19.98
N SER A 177 -24.15 23.47 19.83
CA SER A 177 -25.55 23.01 19.91
C SER A 177 -25.96 22.23 18.66
N LEU A 178 -27.03 21.42 18.74
CA LEU A 178 -27.54 20.67 17.58
C LEU A 178 -27.90 21.59 16.41
N GLN A 179 -28.38 22.80 16.70
CA GLN A 179 -28.74 23.79 15.69
C GLN A 179 -27.49 24.37 15.01
N GLU A 180 -26.46 24.71 15.78
CA GLU A 180 -25.18 25.19 15.25
C GLU A 180 -24.45 24.13 14.41
N LEU A 181 -24.54 22.85 14.78
CA LEU A 181 -23.95 21.76 14.01
C LEU A 181 -24.62 21.60 12.64
N ASN A 182 -25.93 21.80 12.54
CA ASN A 182 -26.62 21.76 11.25
C ASN A 182 -26.22 22.96 10.36
N ASP A 183 -26.10 24.17 10.94
CA ASP A 183 -25.66 25.35 10.19
C ASP A 183 -24.21 25.20 9.67
N LEU A 184 -23.32 24.61 10.50
CA LEU A 184 -21.93 24.32 10.11
C LEU A 184 -21.84 23.22 9.04
N LEU A 185 -22.74 22.24 9.08
CA LEU A 185 -22.82 21.19 8.07
C LEU A 185 -23.19 21.77 6.71
N ASP A 186 -24.21 22.63 6.67
CA ASP A 186 -24.66 23.28 5.43
C ASP A 186 -23.57 24.19 4.84
N GLN A 187 -22.83 24.90 5.68
CA GLN A 187 -21.67 25.69 5.23
C GLN A 187 -20.55 24.83 4.68
N ALA A 188 -20.22 23.70 5.33
CA ALA A 188 -19.18 22.79 4.87
C ALA A 188 -19.54 22.14 3.52
N VAL A 189 -20.80 21.75 3.33
CA VAL A 189 -21.31 21.23 2.05
C VAL A 189 -21.29 22.31 0.97
N SER A 190 -21.68 23.55 1.31
CA SER A 190 -21.64 24.68 0.37
C SER A 190 -20.22 25.07 -0.06
N GLN A 191 -19.20 24.75 0.74
CA GLN A 191 -17.80 25.01 0.43
C GLN A 191 -17.09 23.79 -0.17
N GLU A 192 -17.83 22.71 -0.48
CA GLU A 192 -17.30 21.43 -0.99
C GLU A 192 -16.24 20.80 -0.05
N ASP A 193 -16.26 21.16 1.24
CA ASP A 193 -15.38 20.60 2.27
C ASP A 193 -16.05 19.36 2.88
N TYR A 194 -16.06 18.28 2.08
CA TYR A 194 -16.73 17.03 2.43
C TYR A 194 -16.09 16.32 3.62
N GLU A 195 -14.83 16.59 3.93
CA GLU A 195 -14.14 16.01 5.08
C GLU A 195 -14.66 16.62 6.39
N LYS A 196 -14.82 17.96 6.45
CA LYS A 196 -15.47 18.62 7.60
C LYS A 196 -16.95 18.23 7.70
N ALA A 197 -17.65 18.15 6.59
CA ALA A 197 -19.06 17.75 6.57
C ALA A 197 -19.26 16.34 7.16
N ALA A 198 -18.37 15.38 6.86
CA ALA A 198 -18.42 14.04 7.42
C ALA A 198 -18.24 14.05 8.95
N LYS A 199 -17.26 14.81 9.47
CA LYS A 199 -16.99 14.92 10.91
C LYS A 199 -18.16 15.54 11.68
N ILE A 200 -18.78 16.58 11.12
CA ILE A 200 -19.95 17.25 11.72
C ILE A 200 -21.18 16.33 11.70
N ARG A 201 -21.41 15.62 10.59
CA ARG A 201 -22.51 14.64 10.45
C ARG A 201 -22.40 13.50 11.46
N ASP A 202 -21.18 13.00 11.67
CA ASP A 202 -20.94 11.91 12.61
C ASP A 202 -21.15 12.37 14.07
N GLU A 203 -20.85 13.64 14.39
CA GLU A 203 -21.14 14.25 15.69
C GLU A 203 -22.66 14.51 15.89
N ILE A 204 -23.38 14.96 14.86
CA ILE A 204 -24.85 15.07 14.89
C ILE A 204 -25.49 13.70 15.14
N SER A 205 -25.01 12.65 14.46
CA SER A 205 -25.55 11.29 14.58
C SER A 205 -25.31 10.64 15.96
N ARG A 206 -24.39 11.20 16.75
CA ARG A 206 -24.06 10.71 18.10
C ARG A 206 -25.00 11.29 19.17
N ARG A 207 -25.82 12.30 18.84
CA ARG A 207 -26.75 12.99 19.74
C ARG A 207 -28.19 12.60 19.47
#